data_AF-A0A502G2B7-F1
#
_entry.id   AF-A0A502G2B7-F1
#
_cell.length_a   1.000
_cell.length_b   1.000
_cell.length_c   1.000
_cell.angle_alpha   90.00
_cell.angle_beta   90.00
_cell.angle_gamma   90.00
#
_symmetry.space_group_name_H-M   'P 1'
#
loop_
_entity.id
_entity.type
_entity.pdbx_description
1 polymer ?
#
loop_
_entity_poly.entity_id
_entity_poly.type
_entity_poly.pdbx_seq_one_letter_code
_entity_poly.pdbx_strand_id
1 'polypeptide(L)'
;MPDLERSSVLDWLHRTEPRIAACVASPVRGIEDAPEVRALLMELGTAVDTGSPEKVGRGLAEDGGLTMREVVAQLGVARMLRLIEWLDSAEAVEAAGALRVALLRDDTTEAGRLLRSTFDALHRQDLLARIFAPERLRALIGASGEPEKEVA
;
A
#
# COMPACT_ATOMS: atom_id res chain seq x y z
N MET A 1 -1.43 -6.21 -16.55
CA MET A 1 -0.93 -6.31 -15.17
C MET A 1 0.00 -5.13 -14.92
N PRO A 2 0.18 -4.65 -13.67
CA PRO A 2 1.21 -3.68 -13.39
C PRO A 2 2.57 -4.38 -13.42
N ASP A 3 3.59 -3.69 -13.92
CA ASP A 3 4.96 -4.15 -13.77
C ASP A 3 5.33 -4.20 -12.26
N LEU A 4 5.71 -5.38 -11.78
CA LEU A 4 6.17 -5.64 -10.41
C LEU A 4 7.69 -5.79 -10.33
N GLU A 5 8.42 -5.56 -11.41
CA GLU A 5 9.87 -5.48 -11.38
C GLU A 5 10.31 -4.41 -10.36
N ARG A 6 11.43 -4.66 -9.66
CA ARG A 6 11.84 -3.85 -8.51
C ARG A 6 12.07 -2.40 -8.89
N SER A 7 12.81 -2.13 -9.96
CA SER A 7 13.08 -0.75 -10.38
C SER A 7 11.80 -0.05 -10.83
N SER A 8 10.96 -0.74 -11.60
CA SER A 8 9.68 -0.23 -12.09
C SER A 8 8.71 0.14 -10.97
N VAL A 9 8.57 -0.73 -9.95
CA VAL A 9 7.65 -0.47 -8.84
C VAL A 9 8.17 0.62 -7.91
N LEU A 10 9.49 0.73 -7.73
CA LEU A 10 10.06 1.82 -6.96
C LEU A 10 9.89 3.15 -7.69
N ASP A 11 10.16 3.20 -8.99
CA ASP A 11 9.96 4.41 -9.80
C ASP A 11 8.50 4.84 -9.82
N TRP A 12 7.57 3.89 -9.93
CA TRP A 12 6.15 4.15 -9.78
C TRP A 12 5.83 4.71 -8.39
N LEU A 13 6.30 4.08 -7.30
CA LEU A 13 6.00 4.52 -5.94
C LEU A 13 6.50 5.95 -5.67
N HIS A 14 7.71 6.29 -6.13
CA HIS A 14 8.24 7.65 -5.98
C HIS A 14 7.44 8.70 -6.74
N ARG A 15 6.86 8.35 -7.90
CA ARG A 15 6.05 9.28 -8.70
C ARG A 15 4.62 9.42 -8.16
N THR A 16 3.98 8.31 -7.82
CA THR A 16 2.55 8.27 -7.47
C THR A 16 2.33 8.56 -5.99
N GLU A 17 3.19 8.04 -5.11
CA GLU A 17 3.04 8.10 -3.65
C GLU A 17 4.34 8.56 -2.95
N PRO A 18 4.86 9.77 -3.25
CA PRO A 18 6.17 10.23 -2.78
C PRO A 18 6.29 10.30 -1.25
N ARG A 19 5.17 10.50 -0.55
CA ARG A 19 5.15 10.51 0.92
C ARG A 19 5.33 9.12 1.51
N ILE A 20 4.66 8.12 0.94
CA ILE A 20 4.82 6.72 1.36
C ILE A 20 6.25 6.26 1.06
N ALA A 21 6.77 6.60 -0.12
CA ALA A 21 8.16 6.31 -0.49
C ALA A 21 9.16 6.85 0.54
N ALA A 22 8.93 8.06 1.07
CA ALA A 22 9.79 8.68 2.08
C ALA A 22 9.67 8.05 3.48
N CYS A 23 8.55 7.41 3.81
CA CYS A 23 8.31 6.86 5.15
C CYS A 23 8.73 5.39 5.30
N VAL A 24 8.88 4.65 4.21
CA VAL A 24 9.14 3.21 4.24
C VAL A 24 10.61 2.91 3.94
N ALA A 25 11.34 2.38 4.92
CA ALA A 25 12.77 2.11 4.80
C ALA A 25 13.11 1.02 3.75
N SER A 26 12.24 0.02 3.57
CA SER A 26 12.40 -1.04 2.58
C SER A 26 11.09 -1.30 1.84
N PRO A 27 10.76 -0.52 0.79
CA PRO A 27 9.48 -0.63 0.09
C PRO A 27 9.29 -1.98 -0.64
N VAL A 28 10.39 -2.64 -1.00
CA VAL A 28 10.44 -4.03 -1.47
C VAL A 28 11.27 -4.82 -0.46
N ARG A 29 10.76 -5.95 0.03
CA ARG A 29 11.47 -6.80 1.01
C ARG A 29 12.57 -7.59 0.30
N GLY A 30 13.71 -7.81 0.97
CA GLY A 30 14.85 -8.51 0.39
C GLY A 30 14.55 -9.95 -0.07
N ILE A 31 13.63 -10.65 0.61
CA ILE A 31 13.20 -12.00 0.22
C ILE A 31 12.54 -12.03 -1.16
N GLU A 32 11.93 -10.93 -1.59
CA GLU A 32 11.26 -10.87 -2.88
C GLU A 32 12.23 -10.71 -4.06
N ASP A 33 13.51 -10.49 -3.78
CA ASP A 33 14.57 -10.49 -4.80
C ASP A 33 15.21 -11.87 -4.94
N ALA A 34 14.88 -12.84 -4.08
CA ALA A 34 15.34 -14.21 -4.21
C ALA A 34 14.89 -14.78 -5.58
N PRO A 35 15.78 -15.43 -6.36
CA PRO A 35 15.47 -15.89 -7.72
C PRO A 35 14.17 -16.72 -7.82
N GLU A 36 13.97 -17.61 -6.85
CA GLU A 36 12.79 -18.47 -6.73
C GLU A 36 11.50 -17.67 -6.46
N VAL A 37 11.54 -16.65 -5.60
CA VAL A 37 10.39 -15.79 -5.32
C VAL A 37 10.09 -14.89 -6.51
N ARG A 38 11.13 -14.39 -7.17
CA ARG A 38 11.00 -13.57 -8.38
C ARG A 38 10.30 -14.33 -9.51
N ALA A 39 10.68 -15.60 -9.73
CA ALA A 39 10.01 -16.45 -10.70
C ALA A 39 8.52 -16.63 -10.37
N LEU A 40 8.18 -16.91 -9.11
CA LEU A 40 6.80 -17.03 -8.65
C LEU A 40 6.01 -15.72 -8.80
N LEU A 41 6.61 -14.56 -8.56
CA LEU A 41 5.97 -13.26 -8.77
C LEU A 41 5.70 -12.97 -10.25
N MET A 42 6.60 -13.40 -11.14
CA MET A 42 6.39 -13.30 -12.59
C MET A 42 5.30 -14.26 -13.08
N GLU A 43 5.23 -15.47 -12.53
CA GLU A 43 4.17 -16.44 -12.82
C GLU A 43 2.80 -15.95 -12.33
N LEU A 44 2.73 -15.47 -11.08
CA LEU A 44 1.54 -14.80 -10.53
C LEU A 44 1.13 -13.66 -11.46
N GLY A 45 2.10 -12.89 -11.91
CA GLY A 45 1.86 -11.79 -12.81
C GLY A 45 1.26 -12.19 -14.16
N THR A 46 1.83 -13.23 -14.77
CA THR A 46 1.34 -13.80 -16.04
C THR A 46 -0.06 -14.40 -15.88
N ALA A 47 -0.33 -15.08 -14.76
CA ALA A 47 -1.65 -15.62 -14.43
C ALA A 47 -2.69 -14.50 -14.24
N VAL A 48 -2.27 -13.39 -13.65
CA VAL A 48 -3.09 -12.19 -13.48
C VAL A 48 -3.33 -11.47 -14.82
N ASP A 49 -2.33 -11.43 -15.71
CA ASP A 49 -2.44 -10.87 -17.07
C ASP A 49 -3.40 -11.64 -17.98
N THR A 50 -3.39 -12.96 -17.84
CA THR A 50 -4.27 -13.86 -18.62
C THR A 50 -5.64 -14.02 -17.98
N GLY A 51 -5.80 -13.61 -16.72
CA GLY A 51 -7.04 -13.61 -15.96
C GLY A 51 -7.92 -12.38 -16.22
N SER A 52 -9.22 -12.51 -15.97
CA SER A 52 -10.10 -11.34 -15.85
C SER A 52 -9.95 -10.75 -14.43
N PRO A 53 -9.78 -9.43 -14.27
CA PRO A 53 -9.76 -8.76 -12.97
C PRO A 53 -10.96 -9.12 -12.07
N GLU A 54 -12.14 -9.34 -12.66
CA GLU A 54 -13.33 -9.80 -11.95
C GLU A 54 -13.15 -11.18 -11.29
N LYS A 55 -12.51 -12.11 -12.00
CA LYS A 55 -12.25 -13.46 -11.50
C LYS A 55 -11.21 -13.43 -10.38
N VAL A 56 -10.20 -12.58 -10.51
CA VAL A 56 -9.18 -12.37 -9.47
C VAL A 56 -9.81 -11.73 -8.22
N GLY A 57 -10.65 -10.71 -8.41
CA GLY A 57 -11.39 -10.07 -7.32
C GLY A 57 -12.38 -11.00 -6.62
N ARG A 58 -13.04 -11.88 -7.37
CA ARG A 58 -13.93 -12.90 -6.80
C ARG A 58 -13.15 -13.95 -6.00
N GLY A 59 -12.01 -14.44 -6.48
CA GLY A 59 -11.14 -15.32 -5.71
C GLY A 59 -10.64 -14.68 -4.41
N LEU A 60 -10.39 -13.37 -4.41
CA LEU A 60 -10.06 -12.60 -3.20
C LEU A 60 -11.20 -12.52 -2.19
N ALA A 61 -12.46 -12.54 -2.64
CA ALA A 61 -13.64 -12.48 -1.80
C ALA A 61 -14.11 -13.86 -1.30
N GLU A 62 -14.08 -14.87 -2.17
CA GLU A 62 -14.78 -16.14 -1.97
C GLU A 62 -13.93 -17.29 -1.40
N ASP A 63 -12.59 -17.26 -1.50
CA ASP A 63 -11.82 -18.50 -1.33
C ASP A 63 -11.29 -18.80 0.08
N GLY A 64 -11.37 -20.09 0.45
CA GLY A 64 -11.07 -20.70 1.75
C GLY A 64 -9.82 -21.60 1.74
N GLY A 65 -8.85 -21.31 0.88
CA GLY A 65 -7.53 -21.95 0.84
C GLY A 65 -6.45 -20.91 0.55
N LEU A 66 -5.29 -21.04 1.22
CA LEU A 66 -4.07 -20.18 1.18
C LEU A 66 -4.24 -18.93 0.29
N THR A 67 -4.88 -17.94 0.90
CA THR A 67 -5.65 -16.92 0.20
C THR A 67 -4.73 -15.95 -0.52
N MET A 68 -5.12 -15.45 -1.71
CA MET A 68 -4.43 -14.34 -2.41
C MET A 68 -4.07 -13.18 -1.45
N ARG A 69 -4.87 -13.00 -0.39
CA ARG A 69 -4.63 -12.10 0.72
C ARG A 69 -3.33 -12.37 1.51
N GLU A 70 -2.98 -13.63 1.76
CA GLU A 70 -1.68 -14.02 2.34
C GLU A 70 -0.53 -13.67 1.41
N VAL A 71 -0.69 -13.89 0.11
CA VAL A 71 0.31 -13.47 -0.89
C VAL A 71 0.50 -11.96 -0.83
N VAL A 72 -0.58 -11.18 -0.87
CA VAL A 72 -0.52 -9.71 -0.74
C VAL A 72 0.13 -9.28 0.58
N ALA A 73 -0.18 -9.96 1.69
CA ALA A 73 0.38 -9.63 3.01
C ALA A 73 1.90 -9.89 3.11
N GLN A 74 2.42 -10.80 2.29
CA GLN A 74 3.85 -11.12 2.23
C GLN A 74 4.66 -10.17 1.35
N LEU A 75 4.01 -9.39 0.48
CA LEU A 75 4.67 -8.40 -0.36
C LEU A 75 5.17 -7.19 0.47
N GLY A 76 6.22 -6.56 -0.02
CA GLY A 76 6.64 -5.23 0.36
C GLY A 76 5.62 -4.18 -0.07
N VAL A 77 5.62 -3.04 0.64
CA VAL A 77 4.64 -1.96 0.45
C VAL A 77 4.54 -1.52 -1.01
N ALA A 78 5.65 -1.43 -1.74
CA ALA A 78 5.65 -0.98 -3.13
C ALA A 78 4.84 -1.93 -4.03
N ARG A 79 5.16 -3.23 -4.01
CA ARG A 79 4.47 -4.24 -4.83
C ARG A 79 3.04 -4.48 -4.37
N MET A 80 2.80 -4.43 -3.06
CA MET A 80 1.46 -4.51 -2.49
C MET A 80 0.57 -3.38 -3.02
N LEU A 81 0.99 -2.12 -2.88
CA LEU A 81 0.20 -0.97 -3.32
C LEU A 81 0.02 -0.97 -4.84
N ARG A 82 1.05 -1.36 -5.60
CA ARG A 82 0.97 -1.45 -7.05
C ARG A 82 -0.04 -2.49 -7.53
N LEU A 83 -0.09 -3.65 -6.85
CA LEU A 83 -1.06 -4.69 -7.15
C LEU A 83 -2.50 -4.24 -6.82
N ILE A 84 -2.68 -3.55 -5.69
CA ILE A 84 -3.97 -3.00 -5.28
C ILE A 84 -4.45 -1.91 -6.25
N GLU A 85 -3.57 -0.98 -6.63
CA GLU A 85 -3.89 0.07 -7.61
C GLU A 85 -4.32 -0.53 -8.94
N TRP A 86 -3.63 -1.56 -9.43
CA TRP A 86 -4.05 -2.21 -10.67
C TRP A 86 -5.43 -2.86 -10.55
N LEU A 87 -5.67 -3.59 -9.47
CA LEU A 87 -6.96 -4.22 -9.23
C LEU A 87 -8.09 -3.17 -9.09
N ASP A 88 -7.78 -1.99 -8.54
CA ASP A 88 -8.71 -0.85 -8.46
C ASP A 88 -8.90 -0.15 -9.82
N SER A 89 -7.87 -0.11 -10.68
CA SER A 89 -7.87 0.58 -11.98
C SER A 89 -8.57 -0.19 -13.10
N ALA A 90 -8.64 -1.52 -12.97
CA ALA A 90 -9.51 -2.30 -13.81
C ALA A 90 -10.95 -1.96 -13.40
N GLU A 91 -11.64 -1.12 -14.18
CA GLU A 91 -13.06 -0.71 -14.03
C GLU A 91 -14.07 -1.89 -13.99
N ALA A 92 -13.62 -3.12 -13.76
CA ALA A 92 -14.38 -4.33 -13.84
C ALA A 92 -15.19 -4.63 -12.57
N VAL A 93 -15.33 -3.68 -11.64
CA VAL A 93 -16.29 -3.87 -10.57
C VAL A 93 -16.94 -2.56 -10.13
N GLU A 94 -18.26 -2.49 -10.30
CA GLU A 94 -19.14 -1.77 -9.35
C GLU A 94 -18.86 -2.19 -7.88
N ALA A 95 -18.12 -3.29 -7.69
CA ALA A 95 -17.53 -3.76 -6.45
C ALA A 95 -16.04 -3.35 -6.24
N ALA A 96 -15.60 -2.18 -6.72
CA ALA A 96 -14.36 -1.54 -6.26
C ALA A 96 -14.37 -1.33 -4.73
N GLY A 97 -15.58 -1.24 -4.15
CA GLY A 97 -15.80 -1.42 -2.71
C GLY A 97 -15.51 -2.83 -2.22
N ALA A 98 -15.89 -3.89 -2.93
CA ALA A 98 -15.73 -5.27 -2.50
C ALA A 98 -14.28 -5.75 -2.47
N LEU A 99 -13.38 -5.26 -3.31
CA LEU A 99 -11.98 -5.68 -3.25
C LEU A 99 -11.27 -5.10 -2.02
N ARG A 100 -11.35 -3.78 -1.83
CA ARG A 100 -10.80 -3.14 -0.62
C ARG A 100 -11.46 -3.70 0.63
N VAL A 101 -12.78 -3.90 0.59
CA VAL A 101 -13.52 -4.58 1.67
C VAL A 101 -13.06 -6.04 1.83
N ALA A 102 -12.74 -6.79 0.79
CA ALA A 102 -12.27 -8.19 0.90
C ALA A 102 -10.83 -8.29 1.42
N LEU A 103 -9.96 -7.35 1.06
CA LEU A 103 -8.58 -7.26 1.55
C LEU A 103 -8.50 -6.75 2.99
N LEU A 104 -9.42 -5.86 3.37
CA LEU A 104 -9.49 -5.23 4.69
C LEU A 104 -10.61 -5.77 5.57
N ARG A 105 -11.35 -6.81 5.13
CA ARG A 105 -12.45 -7.39 5.92
C ARG A 105 -11.91 -7.77 7.28
N ASP A 106 -12.76 -7.58 8.28
CA ASP A 106 -12.44 -7.99 9.63
C ASP A 106 -12.54 -9.51 9.74
N ASP A 107 -11.46 -10.16 9.36
CA ASP A 107 -11.21 -11.57 9.60
C ASP A 107 -10.10 -11.74 10.65
N THR A 108 -10.15 -12.87 11.33
CA THR A 108 -9.20 -13.24 12.37
C THR A 108 -7.97 -13.95 11.81
N THR A 109 -7.78 -13.95 10.49
CA THR A 109 -6.58 -14.52 9.86
C THR A 109 -5.37 -13.63 10.14
N GLU A 110 -4.18 -14.24 10.16
CA GLU A 110 -2.93 -13.50 10.35
C GLU A 110 -2.63 -12.54 9.20
N ALA A 111 -2.86 -12.98 7.96
CA ALA A 111 -2.71 -12.13 6.78
C ALA A 111 -3.64 -10.92 6.82
N GLY A 112 -4.89 -11.10 7.25
CA GLY A 112 -5.82 -9.99 7.40
C GLY A 112 -5.38 -8.97 8.44
N ARG A 113 -4.93 -9.43 9.61
CA ARG A 113 -4.34 -8.56 10.63
C ARG A 113 -3.10 -7.84 10.12
N LEU A 114 -2.21 -8.53 9.42
CA LEU A 114 -0.98 -7.96 8.88
C LEU A 114 -1.28 -6.85 7.88
N LEU A 115 -2.20 -7.08 6.95
CA LEU A 115 -2.62 -6.06 5.98
C LEU A 115 -3.20 -4.84 6.68
N ARG A 116 -4.18 -5.01 7.58
CA ARG A 116 -4.79 -3.90 8.33
C ARG A 116 -3.74 -3.10 9.10
N SER A 117 -2.86 -3.78 9.83
CA SER A 117 -1.78 -3.13 10.58
C SER A 117 -0.81 -2.35 9.67
N THR A 118 -0.55 -2.86 8.46
CA THR A 118 0.29 -2.19 7.48
C THR A 118 -0.38 -0.92 6.97
N PHE A 119 -1.67 -0.98 6.61
CA PHE A 119 -2.42 0.21 6.19
C PHE A 119 -2.56 1.24 7.30
N ASP A 120 -2.85 0.81 8.53
CA ASP A 120 -2.94 1.71 9.69
C ASP A 120 -1.59 2.40 9.95
N ALA A 121 -0.48 1.67 9.84
CA ALA A 121 0.86 2.21 9.99
C ALA A 121 1.17 3.24 8.88
N LEU A 122 0.89 2.91 7.62
CA LEU A 122 1.09 3.83 6.49
C LEU A 122 0.22 5.09 6.62
N HIS A 123 -1.05 4.93 6.97
CA HIS A 123 -1.97 6.05 7.17
C HIS A 123 -1.52 6.95 8.32
N ARG A 124 -1.11 6.35 9.45
CA ARG A 124 -0.56 7.09 10.59
C ARG A 124 0.70 7.85 10.21
N GLN A 125 1.60 7.23 9.46
CA GLN A 125 2.84 7.88 9.01
C GLN A 125 2.55 9.07 8.07
N ASP A 126 1.66 8.91 7.09
CA ASP A 126 1.24 10.04 6.22
C ASP A 126 0.58 11.16 7.04
N LEU A 127 -0.33 10.82 7.96
CA LEU A 127 -0.98 11.82 8.83
C LEU A 127 0.04 12.58 9.68
N LEU A 128 0.98 11.88 10.32
CA LEU A 128 2.02 12.52 11.13
C LEU A 128 2.91 13.41 10.26
N ALA A 129 3.35 12.95 9.09
CA ALA A 129 4.12 13.74 8.15
C ALA A 129 3.37 15.03 7.73
N ARG A 130 2.06 14.94 7.54
CA ARG A 130 1.20 16.07 7.18
C ARG A 130 0.88 17.00 8.34
N ILE A 131 0.77 16.51 9.57
CA ILE A 131 0.47 17.33 10.76
C ILE A 131 1.72 18.10 11.17
N PHE A 132 2.87 17.43 11.20
CA PHE A 132 4.16 17.97 11.60
C PHE A 132 4.99 18.50 10.43
N ALA A 133 4.36 18.79 9.30
CA ALA A 133 5.03 19.35 8.13
C ALA A 133 5.67 20.71 8.49
N PRO A 134 6.93 21.00 8.10
CA PRO A 134 7.64 22.21 8.50
C PRO A 134 6.87 23.51 8.24
N GLU A 135 6.17 23.60 7.11
CA GLU A 135 5.32 24.74 6.75
C GLU A 135 4.17 24.97 7.74
N ARG A 136 3.56 23.90 8.26
CA ARG A 136 2.48 23.99 9.25
C ARG A 136 3.01 24.38 10.62
N LEU A 137 4.16 23.84 11.01
CA LEU A 137 4.82 24.23 12.26
C LEU A 137 5.23 25.70 12.22
N ARG A 138 5.79 26.18 11.11
CA ARG A 138 6.10 27.60 10.92
C ARG A 138 4.85 28.48 10.96
N ALA A 139 3.76 28.06 10.31
CA ALA A 139 2.49 28.78 10.36
C ALA A 139 1.94 28.87 11.79
N LEU A 140 2.02 27.78 12.56
CA LEU A 140 1.60 27.75 13.97
C LEU A 140 2.47 28.65 14.86
N ILE A 141 3.80 28.61 14.68
CA ILE A 141 4.74 29.49 15.40
C ILE A 141 4.43 30.96 15.09
N GLY A 142 4.24 31.31 13.81
CA GLY A 142 3.91 32.67 13.41
C GLY A 142 2.57 33.17 13.97
N ALA A 143 1.57 32.29 14.05
CA ALA A 143 0.27 32.60 14.62
C ALA A 143 0.27 32.69 16.16
N SER A 144 1.24 32.06 16.84
CA SER A 144 1.32 32.05 18.30
C SER A 144 1.93 33.33 18.87
N GLY A 145 2.50 34.20 18.03
CA GLY A 145 3.12 35.47 18.43
C GLY A 145 4.40 35.31 19.26
N GLU A 146 5.26 36.32 19.25
CA GLU A 146 6.20 36.50 20.38
C GLU A 146 5.39 36.95 21.59
N PRO A 147 5.63 36.42 22.80
CA PRO A 147 5.01 36.97 24.00
C PRO A 147 5.35 38.46 24.08
N GLU A 148 4.33 39.31 24.15
CA GLU A 148 4.51 40.75 24.38
C GLU A 148 5.44 40.90 25.58
N LYS A 149 6.64 41.45 25.36
CA LYS A 149 7.46 41.95 26.46
C LYS A 149 6.67 43.09 27.08
N GLU A 150 6.02 42.80 28.19
CA GLU A 150 5.46 43.79 29.09
C GLU A 150 6.63 44.67 29.57
N VAL A 151 6.80 45.82 28.91
CA VAL A 151 7.81 46.82 29.29
C VAL A 151 7.24 47.57 30.50
N ALA A 152 7.86 47.33 31.65
CA ALA A 152 7.63 48.05 32.90
C ALA A 152 8.08 49.52 32.83
#